data_AF-A0A3P8Z4W7-F1
#
_entry.id   AF-A0A3P8Z4W7-F1
#
_cell.length_a   1.000
_cell.length_b   1.000
_cell.length_c   1.000
_cell.angle_alpha   90.00
_cell.angle_beta   90.00
_cell.angle_gamma   90.00
#
_symmetry.space_group_name_H-M   'P 1'
#
loop_
_entity.id
_entity.type
_entity.pdbx_description
1 polymer ?
#
loop_
_entity_poly.entity_id
_entity_poly.type
_entity_poly.pdbx_seq_one_letter_code
_entity_poly.pdbx_strand_id
1 'polypeptide(L)'
;MLLLNLVFLFQLAQTLCLAAPHRDTFPGVNSPHSGSPSRSSRNKLLLISFDGFRWDYDRDVDTPHLDRMGQDGVKAAYVTPPYLTITSPSHFTLLTGRYIENHGVIHNIWFNTTTQEKKQYYMTQFVDSYWDNGSLPIWITAQRQGLKAGSLHFPGTAATYKGERVKVSEVEPRFYEYNNETDWRINIDMVIGQWFSDKDLDFVSLYFGEPDGTGHKYGPDSPERREIVRQVDRTVGYIRDTARNHGLSERLNIIITADHGMTTVLRNGTVDEIILSKIPGFDFRDIKFQLLDYGPTGMLLPREGMLEKVYQTLRGSHPHLHVYKKENMPGRLHYSSHPRLLPLILIADQGYVINGLFPVQFHNGEHGYDNQEMDMKPFFRAVGPDFKKNLVVGPFETVHVYPLMCHLLGITPEVNDGSLEVTRQMLEPIEDLGSSDDRDIKKDVFIGLASVAGFLAVVFVVTTAYSLFKRNSRRSDVTKEELTAEKCYIKDKELSRSLLSPPALLAPPTLRTLPILLTPPTLLAPPTPDTYIPKKISGRQCRSIKKQILSPEWFISLCCGPQAHKD
;
A
#
# COMPACT_ATOMS: atom_id res chain seq x y z
N MET A 1 40.50 57.80 -15.36
CA MET A 1 39.69 57.97 -14.12
C MET A 1 38.44 57.07 -14.03
N LEU A 2 38.26 56.03 -14.87
CA LEU A 2 37.21 55.03 -14.65
C LEU A 2 37.71 53.73 -13.97
N LEU A 3 39.00 53.39 -14.10
CA LEU A 3 39.58 52.22 -13.40
C LEU A 3 39.92 52.46 -11.92
N LEU A 4 40.11 53.71 -11.47
CA LEU A 4 40.34 54.01 -10.05
C LEU A 4 39.06 53.95 -9.19
N ASN A 5 37.88 54.11 -9.80
CA ASN A 5 36.60 54.08 -9.07
C ASN A 5 36.01 52.67 -8.92
N LEU A 6 36.47 51.69 -9.70
CA LEU A 6 36.07 50.28 -9.52
C LEU A 6 36.88 49.56 -8.42
N VAL A 7 38.11 50.01 -8.14
CA VAL A 7 38.94 49.48 -7.03
C VAL A 7 38.42 49.96 -5.67
N PHE A 8 37.86 51.18 -5.59
CA PHE A 8 37.31 51.72 -4.34
C PHE A 8 35.97 51.08 -3.92
N LEU A 9 35.16 50.62 -4.88
CA LEU A 9 33.90 49.92 -4.61
C LEU A 9 34.12 48.45 -4.19
N PHE A 10 35.22 47.82 -4.61
CA PHE A 10 35.57 46.46 -4.17
C PHE A 10 36.22 46.41 -2.77
N GLN A 11 36.87 47.49 -2.32
CA GLN A 11 37.47 47.56 -0.97
C GLN A 11 36.48 47.88 0.16
N LEU A 12 35.33 48.51 -0.14
CA LEU A 12 34.25 48.74 0.84
C LEU A 12 33.38 47.50 1.12
N ALA A 13 33.37 46.53 0.21
CA ALA A 13 32.62 45.28 0.40
C ALA A 13 33.36 44.23 1.26
N GLN A 14 34.68 44.35 1.44
CA GLN A 14 35.47 43.45 2.30
C GLN A 14 35.63 43.94 3.75
N THR A 15 35.29 45.18 4.07
CA THR A 15 35.43 45.75 5.43
C THR A 15 34.17 45.65 6.30
N LEU A 16 33.07 45.10 5.79
CA LEU A 16 31.83 44.84 6.55
C LEU A 16 31.67 43.38 7.02
N CYS A 17 32.62 42.49 6.73
CA CYS A 17 32.63 41.09 7.19
C CYS A 17 33.57 40.80 8.38
N LEU A 18 34.16 41.83 9.02
CA LEU A 18 34.99 41.66 10.22
C LEU A 18 34.59 42.69 11.29
N ALA A 19 33.41 42.50 11.89
CA ALA A 19 33.01 43.15 13.13
C ALA A 19 31.98 42.30 13.88
N ALA A 20 32.33 41.04 14.17
CA ALA A 20 31.66 40.28 15.23
C ALA A 20 32.49 40.46 16.51
N PRO A 21 31.93 41.01 17.60
CA PRO A 21 32.66 41.10 18.86
C PRO A 21 32.83 39.71 19.46
N HIS A 22 34.07 39.36 19.76
CA HIS A 22 34.45 38.29 20.70
C HIS A 22 33.73 38.56 22.03
N ARG A 23 32.97 37.58 22.55
CA ARG A 23 32.53 37.58 23.95
C ARG A 23 32.94 36.29 24.62
N ASP A 24 33.74 36.49 25.66
CA ASP A 24 34.35 35.50 26.52
C ASP A 24 33.31 34.68 27.29
N THR A 25 33.67 33.41 27.50
CA THR A 25 33.10 32.49 28.50
C THR A 25 33.34 32.99 29.92
N PHE A 26 32.32 32.95 30.80
CA PHE A 26 32.33 32.50 32.21
C PHE A 26 30.91 32.66 32.86
N PRO A 27 30.58 32.01 34.01
CA PRO A 27 29.46 31.07 34.10
C PRO A 27 28.22 31.57 34.87
N GLY A 28 27.08 30.95 34.55
CA GLY A 28 25.94 30.70 35.46
C GLY A 28 25.06 31.89 35.84
N VAL A 29 23.82 31.93 35.30
CA VAL A 29 22.56 32.21 36.02
C VAL A 29 21.39 31.75 35.13
N ASN A 30 20.50 30.93 35.69
CA ASN A 30 19.30 30.38 35.05
C ASN A 30 18.25 31.47 34.74
N SER A 31 17.64 31.43 33.55
CA SER A 31 16.26 31.88 33.30
C SER A 31 15.72 31.39 31.95
N PRO A 32 14.40 31.20 31.83
CA PRO A 32 13.81 30.06 31.14
C PRO A 32 13.76 30.23 29.63
N HIS A 33 14.10 29.16 28.92
CA HIS A 33 13.96 29.04 27.49
C HIS A 33 12.52 29.33 27.06
N SER A 34 12.37 30.35 26.21
CA SER A 34 11.23 30.50 25.33
C SER A 34 11.04 29.22 24.53
N GLY A 35 9.89 28.57 24.74
CA GLY A 35 9.55 27.30 24.14
C GLY A 35 9.71 27.34 22.62
N SER A 36 10.42 26.34 22.09
CA SER A 36 10.18 25.82 20.74
C SER A 36 8.66 25.69 20.52
N PRO A 37 8.12 26.02 19.34
CA PRO A 37 6.72 25.76 19.06
C PRO A 37 6.45 24.28 19.37
N SER A 38 5.50 24.06 20.29
CA SER A 38 4.96 22.75 20.60
C SER A 38 4.76 22.01 19.27
N ARG A 39 5.46 20.88 19.09
CA ARG A 39 5.06 19.85 18.12
C ARG A 39 3.57 19.68 18.37
N SER A 40 2.70 20.11 17.46
CA SER A 40 1.29 19.74 17.55
C SER A 40 1.29 18.22 17.69
N SER A 41 0.67 17.72 18.76
CA SER A 41 0.83 16.31 19.12
C SER A 41 0.12 15.48 18.06
N ARG A 42 0.90 14.90 17.13
CA ARG A 42 0.39 13.98 16.11
C ARG A 42 -0.40 12.87 16.80
N ASN A 43 -1.50 12.47 16.18
CA ASN A 43 -2.33 11.39 16.67
C ASN A 43 -1.60 10.06 16.50
N LYS A 44 -1.77 9.16 17.47
CA LYS A 44 -1.26 7.80 17.46
C LYS A 44 -2.09 6.95 16.49
N LEU A 45 -1.56 5.82 16.06
CA LEU A 45 -2.24 4.91 15.13
C LEU A 45 -2.17 3.46 15.59
N LEU A 46 -3.33 2.82 15.69
CA LEU A 46 -3.49 1.38 15.91
C LEU A 46 -4.06 0.74 14.64
N LEU A 47 -3.29 -0.17 14.03
CA LEU A 47 -3.77 -1.07 12.99
C LEU A 47 -4.14 -2.41 13.62
N ILE A 48 -5.36 -2.89 13.39
CA ILE A 48 -5.85 -4.19 13.85
C ILE A 48 -6.26 -5.03 12.65
N SER A 49 -5.78 -6.27 12.60
CA SER A 49 -6.21 -7.27 11.63
C SER A 49 -6.91 -8.44 12.34
N PHE A 50 -8.12 -8.76 11.92
CA PHE A 50 -8.82 -10.00 12.25
C PHE A 50 -8.77 -10.92 11.03
N ASP A 51 -7.89 -11.93 11.05
CA ASP A 51 -7.60 -12.80 9.90
C ASP A 51 -8.89 -13.41 9.31
N GLY A 52 -9.01 -13.42 7.99
CA GLY A 52 -10.12 -14.10 7.30
C GLY A 52 -11.50 -13.49 7.53
N PHE A 53 -11.60 -12.25 8.04
CA PHE A 53 -12.88 -11.57 8.22
C PHE A 53 -13.44 -11.07 6.88
N ARG A 54 -14.33 -11.87 6.30
CA ARG A 54 -15.03 -11.57 5.04
C ARG A 54 -15.91 -10.33 5.16
N TRP A 55 -15.98 -9.56 4.09
CA TRP A 55 -16.65 -8.25 4.00
C TRP A 55 -18.11 -8.21 4.46
N ASP A 56 -18.80 -9.35 4.48
CA ASP A 56 -20.21 -9.51 4.78
C ASP A 56 -20.49 -10.29 6.08
N TYR A 57 -19.48 -10.68 6.83
CA TYR A 57 -19.66 -11.41 8.10
C TYR A 57 -20.43 -10.62 9.16
N ASP A 58 -20.49 -9.30 9.04
CA ASP A 58 -21.29 -8.41 9.90
C ASP A 58 -22.77 -8.31 9.47
N ARG A 59 -23.19 -8.97 8.38
CA ARG A 59 -24.56 -8.85 7.85
C ARG A 59 -25.53 -9.89 8.36
N ASP A 60 -25.02 -11.06 8.76
CA ASP A 60 -25.82 -12.18 9.29
C ASP A 60 -25.55 -12.45 10.77
N VAL A 61 -24.89 -11.51 11.45
CA VAL A 61 -24.55 -11.54 12.87
C VAL A 61 -24.91 -10.18 13.49
N ASP A 62 -25.40 -10.19 14.73
CA ASP A 62 -25.60 -8.95 15.50
C ASP A 62 -24.22 -8.41 15.93
N THR A 63 -23.82 -7.27 15.36
CA THR A 63 -22.50 -6.65 15.57
C THR A 63 -22.61 -5.19 16.00
N PRO A 64 -23.21 -4.91 17.17
CA PRO A 64 -23.51 -3.54 17.60
C PRO A 64 -22.26 -2.66 17.75
N HIS A 65 -21.10 -3.23 18.11
CA HIS A 65 -19.88 -2.43 18.27
C HIS A 65 -19.24 -2.04 16.94
N LEU A 66 -19.23 -2.95 15.96
CA LEU A 66 -18.83 -2.66 14.58
C LEU A 66 -19.79 -1.66 13.93
N ASP A 67 -21.10 -1.83 14.12
CA ASP A 67 -22.11 -0.88 13.62
C ASP A 67 -21.87 0.51 14.17
N ARG A 68 -21.67 0.60 15.49
CA ARG A 68 -21.35 1.86 16.15
C ARG A 68 -20.03 2.44 15.67
N MET A 69 -19.01 1.62 15.43
CA MET A 69 -17.73 2.08 14.87
C MET A 69 -17.90 2.67 13.46
N GLY A 70 -18.78 2.07 12.63
CA GLY A 70 -19.12 2.62 11.32
C GLY A 70 -19.83 3.97 11.39
N GLN A 71 -20.73 4.16 12.36
CA GLN A 71 -21.40 5.45 12.60
C GLN A 71 -20.43 6.52 13.13
N ASP A 72 -19.53 6.14 14.01
CA ASP A 72 -18.58 7.05 14.64
C ASP A 72 -17.37 7.36 13.73
N GLY A 73 -17.25 6.71 12.57
CA GLY A 73 -16.09 6.82 11.68
C GLY A 73 -16.39 6.50 10.22
N VAL A 74 -15.50 5.75 9.60
CA VAL A 74 -15.52 5.37 8.18
C VAL A 74 -15.70 3.87 8.01
N LYS A 75 -16.53 3.48 7.05
CA LYS A 75 -16.72 2.10 6.58
C LYS A 75 -16.48 2.02 5.08
N ALA A 76 -15.71 1.06 4.61
CA ALA A 76 -15.70 0.70 3.19
C ALA A 76 -16.84 -0.28 2.88
N ALA A 77 -17.40 -0.23 1.67
CA ALA A 77 -18.33 -1.27 1.20
C ALA A 77 -17.70 -2.67 1.29
N TYR A 78 -16.43 -2.77 0.86
CA TYR A 78 -15.48 -3.87 1.07
C TYR A 78 -14.09 -3.36 0.63
N VAL A 79 -13.02 -4.10 0.91
CA VAL A 79 -11.70 -3.86 0.30
C VAL A 79 -11.30 -5.04 -0.57
N THR A 80 -10.39 -4.83 -1.52
CA THR A 80 -9.84 -5.90 -2.36
C THR A 80 -8.42 -6.22 -1.89
N PRO A 81 -8.12 -7.46 -1.49
CA PRO A 81 -6.78 -7.87 -1.09
C PRO A 81 -5.87 -8.06 -2.32
N PRO A 82 -4.54 -8.11 -2.15
CA PRO A 82 -3.66 -8.51 -3.24
C PRO A 82 -3.90 -10.00 -3.59
N TYR A 83 -3.59 -10.40 -4.82
CA TYR A 83 -3.43 -11.81 -5.14
C TYR A 83 -1.97 -12.23 -4.96
N LEU A 84 -1.63 -13.33 -4.30
CA LEU A 84 -2.45 -14.37 -3.68
C LEU A 84 -3.13 -13.95 -2.36
N THR A 85 -4.43 -14.24 -2.20
CA THR A 85 -5.23 -13.83 -1.01
C THR A 85 -4.99 -14.75 0.20
N ILE A 86 -3.76 -14.84 0.68
CA ILE A 86 -3.38 -15.61 1.87
C ILE A 86 -2.63 -14.73 2.88
N THR A 87 -2.55 -15.20 4.12
CA THR A 87 -2.18 -14.44 5.32
C THR A 87 -0.92 -13.57 5.23
N SER A 88 0.27 -14.17 5.21
CA SER A 88 1.55 -13.46 5.26
C SER A 88 1.74 -12.46 4.11
N PRO A 89 1.51 -12.84 2.84
CA PRO A 89 1.57 -11.91 1.70
C PRO A 89 0.61 -10.72 1.84
N SER A 90 -0.65 -10.97 2.20
CA SER A 90 -1.68 -9.93 2.28
C SER A 90 -1.43 -8.97 3.44
N HIS A 91 -1.03 -9.49 4.61
CA HIS A 91 -0.62 -8.67 5.74
C HIS A 91 0.63 -7.84 5.42
N PHE A 92 1.61 -8.39 4.71
CA PHE A 92 2.81 -7.62 4.35
C PHE A 92 2.52 -6.53 3.31
N THR A 93 1.50 -6.72 2.45
CA THR A 93 0.96 -5.66 1.60
C THR A 93 0.38 -4.51 2.42
N LEU A 94 -0.40 -4.77 3.47
CA LEU A 94 -0.91 -3.71 4.37
C LEU A 94 0.23 -2.88 4.99
N LEU A 95 1.34 -3.54 5.34
CA LEU A 95 2.47 -2.92 6.04
C LEU A 95 3.45 -2.18 5.14
N THR A 96 3.44 -2.46 3.83
CA THR A 96 4.44 -1.92 2.88
C THR A 96 3.81 -1.11 1.76
N GLY A 97 2.51 -1.27 1.51
CA GLY A 97 1.82 -0.67 0.37
C GLY A 97 2.30 -1.20 -0.97
N ARG A 98 2.92 -2.37 -1.00
CA ARG A 98 3.46 -2.99 -2.21
C ARG A 98 2.66 -4.23 -2.55
N TYR A 99 2.47 -4.50 -3.83
CA TYR A 99 1.93 -5.79 -4.27
C TYR A 99 2.88 -6.94 -3.92
N ILE A 100 2.34 -8.15 -3.96
CA ILE A 100 3.06 -9.34 -3.51
C ILE A 100 4.34 -9.60 -4.30
N GLU A 101 4.30 -9.39 -5.63
CA GLU A 101 5.49 -9.50 -6.45
C GLU A 101 6.57 -8.46 -6.13
N ASN A 102 6.18 -7.31 -5.59
CA ASN A 102 7.07 -6.18 -5.32
C ASN A 102 7.69 -6.22 -3.93
N HIS A 103 7.06 -6.88 -2.96
CA HIS A 103 7.62 -7.06 -1.61
C HIS A 103 8.28 -8.43 -1.38
N GLY A 104 7.93 -9.45 -2.17
CA GLY A 104 8.66 -10.72 -2.21
C GLY A 104 8.26 -11.77 -1.16
N VAL A 105 7.44 -11.43 -0.17
CA VAL A 105 6.69 -12.39 0.67
C VAL A 105 5.57 -13.03 -0.17
N ILE A 106 5.92 -14.00 -1.01
CA ILE A 106 5.01 -14.56 -2.03
C ILE A 106 4.08 -15.68 -1.54
N HIS A 107 4.28 -16.18 -0.33
CA HIS A 107 3.53 -17.31 0.24
C HIS A 107 3.57 -17.33 1.78
N ASN A 108 2.67 -18.08 2.42
CA ASN A 108 2.78 -18.40 3.87
C ASN A 108 3.95 -19.35 4.20
N ILE A 109 4.49 -20.02 3.18
CA ILE A 109 5.50 -21.06 3.32
C ILE A 109 6.79 -20.50 2.73
N TRP A 110 7.81 -20.33 3.56
CA TRP A 110 9.16 -20.17 3.04
C TRP A 110 9.64 -21.50 2.48
N PHE A 111 10.31 -21.46 1.33
CA PHE A 111 10.86 -22.66 0.72
C PHE A 111 12.19 -22.40 0.01
N ASN A 112 12.94 -23.48 -0.19
CA ASN A 112 14.16 -23.50 -0.98
C ASN A 112 14.10 -24.65 -1.99
N THR A 113 14.07 -24.31 -3.27
CA THR A 113 13.96 -25.29 -4.37
C THR A 113 15.19 -26.18 -4.56
N THR A 114 16.34 -25.76 -4.02
CA THR A 114 17.60 -26.51 -4.11
C THR A 114 17.69 -27.53 -2.98
N THR A 115 17.41 -27.13 -1.73
CA THR A 115 17.45 -28.03 -0.57
C THR A 115 16.16 -28.81 -0.35
N GLN A 116 15.08 -28.48 -1.07
CA GLN A 116 13.72 -29.01 -0.91
C GLN A 116 13.04 -28.63 0.42
N GLU A 117 13.67 -27.77 1.23
CA GLU A 117 13.13 -27.36 2.52
C GLU A 117 11.87 -26.51 2.35
N LYS A 118 10.89 -26.73 3.24
CA LYS A 118 9.67 -25.94 3.37
C LYS A 118 9.43 -25.66 4.85
N LYS A 119 9.23 -24.40 5.20
CA LYS A 119 8.87 -23.96 6.55
C LYS A 119 7.42 -23.49 6.54
N GLN A 120 6.60 -24.09 7.39
CA GLN A 120 5.19 -23.72 7.55
C GLN A 120 5.04 -22.31 8.13
N TYR A 121 3.83 -21.74 8.03
CA TYR A 121 3.47 -20.38 8.46
C TYR A 121 4.27 -19.85 9.66
N TYR A 122 4.15 -20.50 10.82
CA TYR A 122 4.83 -20.06 12.05
C TYR A 122 6.36 -19.98 11.89
N MET A 123 6.98 -21.01 11.31
CA MET A 123 8.43 -21.06 11.14
C MET A 123 8.93 -20.07 10.08
N THR A 124 8.10 -19.72 9.10
CA THR A 124 8.41 -18.70 8.08
C THR A 124 8.64 -17.33 8.70
N GLN A 125 7.94 -16.99 9.79
CA GLN A 125 8.08 -15.69 10.46
C GLN A 125 9.53 -15.41 10.92
N PHE A 126 10.29 -16.46 11.25
CA PHE A 126 11.67 -16.37 11.74
C PHE A 126 12.73 -16.47 10.63
N VAL A 127 12.34 -16.41 9.36
CA VAL A 127 13.29 -16.42 8.23
C VAL A 127 13.51 -14.99 7.75
N ASP A 128 14.48 -14.30 8.34
CA ASP A 128 14.76 -12.87 8.05
C ASP A 128 14.87 -12.59 6.55
N SER A 129 15.62 -13.41 5.81
CA SER A 129 15.80 -13.22 4.36
C SER A 129 14.51 -13.34 3.55
N TYR A 130 13.44 -13.94 4.09
CA TYR A 130 12.15 -14.00 3.44
C TYR A 130 11.43 -12.65 3.49
N TRP A 131 11.44 -12.00 4.65
CA TRP A 131 10.74 -10.74 4.89
C TRP A 131 11.58 -9.53 4.47
N ASP A 132 12.88 -9.54 4.79
CA ASP A 132 13.82 -8.51 4.37
C ASP A 132 14.33 -8.76 2.96
N ASN A 133 13.47 -8.44 1.99
CA ASN A 133 13.76 -8.59 0.57
C ASN A 133 13.63 -7.24 -0.17
N GLY A 134 14.08 -6.16 0.48
CA GLY A 134 14.13 -4.82 -0.09
C GLY A 134 12.90 -3.94 0.17
N SER A 135 11.88 -4.45 0.85
CA SER A 135 10.70 -3.67 1.30
C SER A 135 10.74 -3.51 2.81
N LEU A 136 10.52 -2.29 3.29
CA LEU A 136 10.48 -1.99 4.71
C LEU A 136 9.03 -1.88 5.18
N PRO A 137 8.63 -2.63 6.22
CA PRO A 137 7.32 -2.45 6.83
C PRO A 137 7.24 -1.13 7.59
N ILE A 138 6.02 -0.60 7.73
CA ILE A 138 5.75 0.72 8.29
C ILE A 138 6.37 0.98 9.67
N TRP A 139 6.50 -0.03 10.53
CA TRP A 139 7.14 0.16 11.84
C TRP A 139 8.63 0.53 11.72
N ILE A 140 9.36 0.00 10.74
CA ILE A 140 10.74 0.40 10.48
C ILE A 140 10.78 1.80 9.87
N THR A 141 9.90 2.09 8.90
CA THR A 141 9.77 3.42 8.30
C THR A 141 9.49 4.51 9.34
N ALA A 142 8.59 4.23 10.29
CA ALA A 142 8.23 5.13 11.38
C ALA A 142 9.40 5.33 12.36
N GLN A 143 10.07 4.24 12.75
CA GLN A 143 11.24 4.29 13.63
C GLN A 143 12.37 5.15 13.09
N ARG A 144 12.66 5.01 11.80
CA ARG A 144 13.69 5.81 11.11
C ARG A 144 13.34 7.29 11.02
N GLN A 145 12.07 7.64 11.24
CA GLN A 145 11.57 9.02 11.27
C GLN A 145 11.28 9.51 12.70
N GLY A 146 11.82 8.81 13.71
CA GLY A 146 11.81 9.24 15.10
C GLY A 146 10.54 8.90 15.88
N LEU A 147 9.68 8.04 15.33
CA LEU A 147 8.50 7.52 16.03
C LEU A 147 8.82 6.20 16.75
N LYS A 148 8.04 5.87 17.78
CA LYS A 148 8.12 4.58 18.47
C LYS A 148 7.04 3.65 17.92
N ALA A 149 7.45 2.51 17.36
CA ALA A 149 6.54 1.53 16.79
C ALA A 149 6.53 0.22 17.60
N GLY A 150 5.41 -0.47 17.58
CA GLY A 150 5.23 -1.80 18.15
C GLY A 150 4.49 -2.74 17.21
N SER A 151 4.65 -4.04 17.41
CA SER A 151 3.87 -5.04 16.68
C SER A 151 3.61 -6.27 17.55
N LEU A 152 2.35 -6.69 17.61
CA LEU A 152 1.89 -7.84 18.39
C LEU A 152 1.27 -8.87 17.45
N HIS A 153 1.92 -10.03 17.34
CA HIS A 153 1.53 -11.22 16.56
C HIS A 153 1.36 -10.99 15.04
N PHE A 154 1.60 -9.77 14.55
CA PHE A 154 1.39 -9.44 13.14
C PHE A 154 2.43 -10.17 12.26
N PRO A 155 2.05 -10.76 11.10
CA PRO A 155 3.01 -11.41 10.20
C PRO A 155 4.18 -10.48 9.83
N GLY A 156 5.41 -11.00 10.01
CA GLY A 156 6.64 -10.24 9.78
C GLY A 156 7.23 -9.57 11.03
N THR A 157 6.56 -9.66 12.19
CA THR A 157 7.06 -9.12 13.47
C THR A 157 8.35 -9.79 13.93
N ALA A 158 8.47 -11.11 13.71
CA ALA A 158 9.62 -11.88 14.16
C ALA A 158 10.91 -11.59 13.36
N ALA A 159 10.80 -10.98 12.18
CA ALA A 159 11.91 -10.78 11.27
C ALA A 159 12.73 -9.51 11.57
N THR A 160 13.99 -9.52 11.14
CA THR A 160 14.89 -8.37 11.12
C THR A 160 14.92 -7.76 9.72
N TYR A 161 14.86 -6.43 9.60
CA TYR A 161 14.86 -5.68 8.33
C TYR A 161 16.04 -4.72 8.29
N LYS A 162 17.01 -4.96 7.39
CA LYS A 162 18.27 -4.19 7.30
C LYS A 162 19.01 -4.09 8.64
N GLY A 163 18.98 -5.15 9.44
CA GLY A 163 19.59 -5.21 10.77
C GLY A 163 18.74 -4.58 11.90
N GLU A 164 17.55 -4.06 11.59
CA GLU A 164 16.65 -3.44 12.57
C GLU A 164 15.43 -4.32 12.86
N ARG A 165 14.94 -4.26 14.09
CA ARG A 165 13.67 -4.88 14.51
C ARG A 165 12.69 -3.79 14.91
N VAL A 166 11.41 -4.15 14.95
CA VAL A 166 10.42 -3.31 15.63
C VAL A 166 10.80 -3.15 17.11
N LYS A 167 10.61 -1.96 17.66
CA LYS A 167 11.15 -1.54 18.96
C LYS A 167 10.49 -2.28 20.12
N VAL A 168 9.18 -2.52 20.03
CA VAL A 168 8.42 -3.31 20.99
C VAL A 168 7.69 -4.40 20.22
N SER A 169 7.90 -5.66 20.58
CA SER A 169 7.27 -6.77 19.86
C SER A 169 6.97 -7.95 20.73
N GLU A 170 5.88 -8.63 20.38
CA GLU A 170 5.51 -9.95 20.86
C GLU A 170 5.14 -10.79 19.64
N VAL A 171 5.71 -11.99 19.55
CA VAL A 171 5.34 -13.00 18.55
C VAL A 171 4.69 -14.12 19.33
N GLU A 172 3.59 -14.65 18.81
CA GLU A 172 2.83 -15.68 19.49
C GLU A 172 3.70 -16.93 19.76
N PRO A 173 3.41 -17.71 20.81
CA PRO A 173 4.05 -19.00 20.98
C PRO A 173 3.63 -19.97 19.87
N ARG A 174 4.48 -20.97 19.59
CA ARG A 174 4.23 -21.98 18.54
C ARG A 174 2.87 -22.67 18.62
N PHE A 175 2.34 -22.85 19.82
CA PHE A 175 1.04 -23.46 20.08
C PHE A 175 0.13 -22.42 20.75
N TYR A 176 -0.30 -21.45 19.97
CA TYR A 176 -1.18 -20.37 20.42
C TYR A 176 -2.65 -20.71 20.13
N GLU A 177 -3.52 -20.47 21.11
CA GLU A 177 -4.97 -20.66 20.98
C GLU A 177 -5.63 -19.36 20.50
N TYR A 178 -5.86 -19.27 19.19
CA TYR A 178 -6.31 -18.03 18.57
C TYR A 178 -7.72 -17.58 18.94
N ASN A 179 -8.58 -18.45 19.48
CA ASN A 179 -9.97 -18.11 19.83
C ASN A 179 -10.18 -17.77 21.31
N ASN A 180 -9.12 -17.70 22.12
CA ASN A 180 -9.24 -17.38 23.55
C ASN A 180 -9.50 -15.88 23.79
N GLU A 181 -10.76 -15.51 24.09
CA GLU A 181 -11.16 -14.12 24.35
C GLU A 181 -10.41 -13.48 25.55
N THR A 182 -9.99 -14.30 26.53
CA THR A 182 -9.23 -13.78 27.69
C THR A 182 -7.85 -13.29 27.25
N ASP A 183 -7.16 -14.06 26.42
CA ASP A 183 -5.85 -13.68 25.89
C ASP A 183 -5.98 -12.47 24.95
N TRP A 184 -7.09 -12.35 24.22
CA TRP A 184 -7.35 -11.16 23.40
C TRP A 184 -7.44 -9.90 24.25
N ARG A 185 -8.14 -9.96 25.39
CA ARG A 185 -8.23 -8.82 26.33
C ARG A 185 -6.88 -8.48 26.94
N ILE A 186 -6.07 -9.49 27.31
CA ILE A 186 -4.70 -9.29 27.79
C ILE A 186 -3.85 -8.58 26.73
N ASN A 187 -3.93 -8.99 25.47
CA ASN A 187 -3.20 -8.35 24.37
C ASN A 187 -3.64 -6.90 24.16
N ILE A 188 -4.94 -6.62 24.29
CA ILE A 188 -5.51 -5.26 24.16
C ILE A 188 -5.05 -4.38 25.32
N ASP A 189 -5.10 -4.88 26.55
CA ASP A 189 -4.65 -4.15 27.74
C ASP A 189 -3.15 -3.86 27.67
N MET A 190 -2.36 -4.79 27.13
CA MET A 190 -0.94 -4.58 26.87
C MET A 190 -0.72 -3.51 25.80
N VAL A 191 -1.39 -3.58 24.65
CA VAL A 191 -1.20 -2.63 23.54
C VAL A 191 -1.68 -1.22 23.92
N ILE A 192 -2.90 -1.09 24.46
CA ILE A 192 -3.49 0.22 24.75
C ILE A 192 -3.00 0.75 26.09
N GLY A 193 -3.08 -0.06 27.14
CA GLY A 193 -2.74 0.35 28.49
C GLY A 193 -1.23 0.52 28.68
N GLN A 194 -0.42 -0.42 28.20
CA GLN A 194 1.02 -0.35 28.43
C GLN A 194 1.79 0.29 27.27
N TRP A 195 1.52 -0.11 26.03
CA TRP A 195 2.37 0.32 24.91
C TRP A 195 2.04 1.75 24.45
N PHE A 196 0.77 2.06 24.23
CA PHE A 196 0.36 3.42 23.86
C PHE A 196 0.44 4.39 25.03
N SER A 197 -0.06 4.00 26.21
CA SER A 197 -0.14 4.94 27.35
C SER A 197 1.20 5.05 28.10
N ASP A 198 1.79 3.95 28.56
CA ASP A 198 2.99 4.01 29.42
C ASP A 198 4.30 4.15 28.63
N LYS A 199 4.48 3.36 27.56
CA LYS A 199 5.69 3.41 26.71
C LYS A 199 5.64 4.53 25.66
N ASP A 200 4.49 5.18 25.52
CA ASP A 200 4.25 6.28 24.59
C ASP A 200 4.66 5.89 23.16
N LEU A 201 4.13 4.77 22.67
CA LEU A 201 4.25 4.37 21.26
C LEU A 201 3.37 5.24 20.37
N ASP A 202 3.78 5.44 19.13
CA ASP A 202 3.07 6.23 18.12
C ASP A 202 2.29 5.34 17.15
N PHE A 203 2.81 4.14 16.89
CA PHE A 203 2.18 3.15 16.00
C PHE A 203 2.22 1.75 16.63
N VAL A 204 1.11 1.02 16.54
CA VAL A 204 1.09 -0.43 16.84
C VAL A 204 0.27 -1.17 15.78
N SER A 205 0.81 -2.30 15.31
CA SER A 205 0.05 -3.32 14.57
C SER A 205 -0.32 -4.49 15.49
N LEU A 206 -1.59 -4.88 15.50
CA LEU A 206 -2.17 -5.92 16.34
C LEU A 206 -2.90 -6.95 15.46
N TYR A 207 -2.64 -8.23 15.68
CA TYR A 207 -3.22 -9.32 14.89
C TYR A 207 -4.01 -10.30 15.76
N PHE A 208 -5.14 -10.77 15.22
CA PHE A 208 -5.95 -11.86 15.74
C PHE A 208 -6.17 -12.89 14.62
N GLY A 209 -5.94 -14.18 14.91
CA GLY A 209 -6.08 -15.28 13.94
C GLY A 209 -7.51 -15.80 13.76
N GLU A 210 -8.50 -15.04 14.18
CA GLU A 210 -9.92 -15.35 14.01
C GLU A 210 -10.60 -14.17 13.29
N PRO A 211 -11.65 -14.43 12.48
CA PRO A 211 -12.40 -15.69 12.34
C PRO A 211 -11.80 -16.74 11.39
N ASP A 212 -10.59 -16.55 10.85
CA ASP A 212 -9.95 -17.48 9.91
C ASP A 212 -9.90 -18.94 10.41
N GLY A 213 -9.34 -19.18 11.60
CA GLY A 213 -9.21 -20.53 12.17
C GLY A 213 -10.55 -21.26 12.30
N THR A 214 -11.59 -20.57 12.78
CA THR A 214 -12.96 -21.10 12.85
C THR A 214 -13.55 -21.30 11.45
N GLY A 215 -13.32 -20.36 10.53
CA GLY A 215 -13.76 -20.41 9.14
C GLY A 215 -13.20 -21.61 8.38
N HIS A 216 -11.92 -21.91 8.53
CA HIS A 216 -11.30 -23.11 7.98
C HIS A 216 -11.94 -24.39 8.52
N LYS A 217 -12.08 -24.46 9.85
CA LYS A 217 -12.53 -25.68 10.53
C LYS A 217 -14.00 -26.00 10.25
N TYR A 218 -14.88 -25.01 10.27
CA TYR A 218 -16.33 -25.23 10.21
C TYR A 218 -16.98 -24.72 8.92
N GLY A 219 -16.30 -23.88 8.15
CA GLY A 219 -16.81 -23.22 6.95
C GLY A 219 -17.32 -21.80 7.23
N PRO A 220 -17.29 -20.90 6.24
CA PRO A 220 -17.65 -19.50 6.41
C PRO A 220 -19.14 -19.26 6.69
N ASP A 221 -20.02 -20.20 6.39
CA ASP A 221 -21.47 -20.04 6.61
C ASP A 221 -21.97 -20.79 7.86
N SER A 222 -21.05 -21.30 8.67
CA SER A 222 -21.33 -22.09 9.87
C SER A 222 -21.85 -21.26 11.05
N PRO A 223 -22.64 -21.84 11.97
CA PRO A 223 -23.02 -21.19 13.22
C PRO A 223 -21.81 -20.88 14.12
N GLU A 224 -20.75 -21.68 14.06
CA GLU A 224 -19.49 -21.46 14.77
C GLU A 224 -18.81 -20.16 14.29
N ARG A 225 -18.76 -19.93 12.97
CA ARG A 225 -18.27 -18.66 12.41
C ARG A 225 -19.06 -17.48 12.96
N ARG A 226 -20.39 -17.59 13.02
CA ARG A 226 -21.23 -16.51 13.58
C ARG A 226 -20.94 -16.23 15.06
N GLU A 227 -20.63 -17.26 15.84
CA GLU A 227 -20.25 -17.07 17.25
C GLU A 227 -18.90 -16.37 17.39
N ILE A 228 -17.89 -16.77 16.63
CA ILE A 228 -16.59 -16.10 16.71
C ILE A 228 -16.67 -14.65 16.20
N VAL A 229 -17.56 -14.34 15.23
CA VAL A 229 -17.83 -12.95 14.83
C VAL A 229 -18.48 -12.13 15.94
N ARG A 230 -19.39 -12.71 16.75
CA ARG A 230 -19.90 -12.04 17.96
C ARG A 230 -18.77 -11.77 18.96
N GLN A 231 -17.82 -12.68 19.09
CA GLN A 231 -16.63 -12.47 19.93
C GLN A 231 -15.75 -11.34 19.40
N VAL A 232 -15.51 -11.29 18.08
CA VAL A 232 -14.80 -10.17 17.44
C VAL A 232 -15.53 -8.85 17.73
N ASP A 233 -16.85 -8.79 17.60
CA ASP A 233 -17.62 -7.57 17.89
C ASP A 233 -17.48 -7.11 19.35
N ARG A 234 -17.63 -8.03 20.33
CA ARG A 234 -17.37 -7.74 21.76
C ARG A 234 -15.95 -7.19 21.97
N THR A 235 -15.00 -7.70 21.21
CA THR A 235 -13.59 -7.30 21.26
C THR A 235 -13.39 -5.89 20.69
N VAL A 236 -14.08 -5.55 19.59
CA VAL A 236 -14.11 -4.17 19.05
C VAL A 236 -14.66 -3.19 20.10
N GLY A 237 -15.73 -3.58 20.81
CA GLY A 237 -16.26 -2.81 21.94
C GLY A 237 -15.19 -2.60 23.02
N TYR A 238 -14.53 -3.67 23.44
CA TYR A 238 -13.49 -3.63 24.46
C TYR A 238 -12.30 -2.75 24.06
N ILE A 239 -11.80 -2.86 22.82
CA ILE A 239 -10.72 -2.01 22.27
C ILE A 239 -11.07 -0.52 22.45
N ARG A 240 -12.28 -0.14 22.05
CA ARG A 240 -12.72 1.26 22.09
C ARG A 240 -12.93 1.76 23.52
N ASP A 241 -13.46 0.92 24.39
CA ASP A 241 -13.65 1.24 25.81
C ASP A 241 -12.29 1.37 26.52
N THR A 242 -11.34 0.47 26.27
CA THR A 242 -9.98 0.55 26.83
C THR A 242 -9.27 1.82 26.34
N ALA A 243 -9.36 2.16 25.05
CA ALA A 243 -8.80 3.41 24.53
C ALA A 243 -9.40 4.64 25.23
N ARG A 244 -10.71 4.66 25.47
CA ARG A 244 -11.38 5.74 26.21
C ARG A 244 -10.92 5.82 27.66
N ASN A 245 -10.83 4.69 28.35
CA ASN A 245 -10.44 4.62 29.76
C ASN A 245 -8.98 5.09 29.98
N HIS A 246 -8.13 4.94 28.96
CA HIS A 246 -6.76 5.45 28.95
C HIS A 246 -6.61 6.88 28.39
N GLY A 247 -7.73 7.58 28.13
CA GLY A 247 -7.71 8.98 27.65
C GLY A 247 -7.19 9.15 26.22
N LEU A 248 -7.25 8.09 25.41
CA LEU A 248 -6.73 8.08 24.03
C LEU A 248 -7.78 8.43 22.96
N SER A 249 -9.05 8.60 23.32
CA SER A 249 -10.15 8.81 22.35
C SER A 249 -9.91 9.94 21.35
N GLU A 250 -9.33 11.06 21.79
CA GLU A 250 -9.07 12.24 20.94
C GLU A 250 -7.66 12.26 20.35
N ARG A 251 -6.87 11.18 20.55
CA ARG A 251 -5.44 11.13 20.19
C ARG A 251 -5.01 9.82 19.54
N LEU A 252 -5.93 8.89 19.30
CA LEU A 252 -5.67 7.58 18.70
C LEU A 252 -6.61 7.35 17.53
N ASN A 253 -6.03 7.18 16.35
CA ASN A 253 -6.70 6.62 15.19
C ASN A 253 -6.65 5.10 15.26
N ILE A 254 -7.75 4.44 14.96
CA ILE A 254 -7.88 2.98 14.94
C ILE A 254 -8.38 2.57 13.56
N ILE A 255 -7.60 1.73 12.88
CA ILE A 255 -7.99 1.04 11.66
C ILE A 255 -8.21 -0.43 12.02
N ILE A 256 -9.38 -0.98 11.69
CA ILE A 256 -9.69 -2.40 11.82
C ILE A 256 -10.03 -2.94 10.43
N THR A 257 -9.30 -3.96 10.01
CA THR A 257 -9.45 -4.59 8.70
C THR A 257 -9.21 -6.09 8.82
N ALA A 258 -9.24 -6.78 7.69
CA ALA A 258 -8.67 -8.10 7.51
C ALA A 258 -7.78 -8.11 6.27
N ASP A 259 -7.13 -9.24 6.06
CA ASP A 259 -6.20 -9.54 4.98
C ASP A 259 -6.86 -10.24 3.79
N HIS A 260 -7.86 -11.10 4.04
CA HIS A 260 -8.71 -11.72 3.03
C HIS A 260 -10.10 -12.10 3.60
N GLY A 261 -10.97 -12.63 2.74
CA GLY A 261 -12.19 -13.31 3.13
C GLY A 261 -12.02 -14.84 3.18
N MET A 262 -13.10 -15.58 2.92
CA MET A 262 -13.18 -17.04 3.04
C MET A 262 -14.36 -17.59 2.20
N THR A 263 -14.18 -18.73 1.53
CA THR A 263 -15.27 -19.44 0.82
C THR A 263 -15.38 -20.89 1.30
N THR A 264 -16.55 -21.49 1.14
CA THR A 264 -16.77 -22.92 1.40
C THR A 264 -16.03 -23.77 0.37
N VAL A 265 -15.40 -24.86 0.81
CA VAL A 265 -14.77 -25.88 -0.06
C VAL A 265 -15.77 -26.97 -0.43
N LEU A 266 -15.83 -27.33 -1.71
CA LEU A 266 -16.70 -28.37 -2.26
C LEU A 266 -15.98 -29.74 -2.22
N ARG A 267 -16.62 -30.79 -1.70
CA ARG A 267 -16.01 -32.13 -1.48
C ARG A 267 -17.02 -33.29 -1.53
N ASN A 268 -16.50 -34.53 -1.47
CA ASN A 268 -17.27 -35.76 -1.20
C ASN A 268 -18.36 -36.07 -2.24
N GLY A 269 -17.99 -36.05 -3.52
CA GLY A 269 -18.90 -36.42 -4.61
C GLY A 269 -19.87 -35.32 -5.03
N THR A 270 -19.81 -34.13 -4.41
CA THR A 270 -20.50 -32.94 -4.92
C THR A 270 -19.81 -32.36 -6.16
N VAL A 271 -18.51 -32.64 -6.33
CA VAL A 271 -17.67 -32.14 -7.43
C VAL A 271 -16.63 -33.18 -7.86
N ASP A 272 -16.11 -33.04 -9.07
CA ASP A 272 -14.88 -33.73 -9.50
C ASP A 272 -13.68 -33.01 -8.88
N GLU A 273 -12.89 -33.72 -8.07
CA GLU A 273 -11.80 -33.10 -7.30
C GLU A 273 -10.51 -32.98 -8.14
N ILE A 274 -9.79 -31.86 -7.97
CA ILE A 274 -8.49 -31.66 -8.63
C ILE A 274 -7.43 -32.49 -7.90
N ILE A 275 -7.03 -33.60 -8.52
CA ILE A 275 -5.98 -34.50 -8.01
C ILE A 275 -4.95 -34.71 -9.12
N LEU A 276 -3.78 -34.06 -9.00
CA LEU A 276 -2.81 -34.02 -10.10
C LEU A 276 -2.29 -35.41 -10.50
N SER A 277 -2.10 -36.33 -9.55
CA SER A 277 -1.68 -37.71 -9.83
C SER A 277 -2.65 -38.51 -10.70
N LYS A 278 -3.92 -38.10 -10.79
CA LYS A 278 -4.95 -38.75 -11.60
C LYS A 278 -5.04 -38.19 -13.02
N ILE A 279 -4.34 -37.09 -13.32
CA ILE A 279 -4.34 -36.48 -14.65
C ILE A 279 -3.52 -37.36 -15.61
N PRO A 280 -4.13 -37.87 -16.70
CA PRO A 280 -3.42 -38.70 -17.67
C PRO A 280 -2.18 -38.00 -18.24
N GLY A 281 -1.03 -38.69 -18.20
CA GLY A 281 0.24 -38.17 -18.72
C GLY A 281 1.00 -37.25 -17.77
N PHE A 282 0.46 -36.92 -16.59
CA PHE A 282 1.17 -36.20 -15.56
C PHE A 282 1.98 -37.18 -14.69
N ASP A 283 3.22 -36.82 -14.37
CA ASP A 283 4.10 -37.64 -13.56
C ASP A 283 4.96 -36.76 -12.63
N PHE A 284 4.90 -37.03 -11.33
CA PHE A 284 5.72 -36.30 -10.35
C PHE A 284 7.23 -36.52 -10.54
N ARG A 285 7.65 -37.56 -11.29
CA ARG A 285 9.06 -37.72 -11.69
C ARG A 285 9.55 -36.59 -12.58
N ASP A 286 8.66 -35.88 -13.28
CA ASP A 286 8.99 -34.72 -14.12
C ASP A 286 9.16 -33.43 -13.30
N ILE A 287 8.85 -33.47 -12.00
CA ILE A 287 8.86 -32.32 -11.10
C ILE A 287 10.12 -32.35 -10.23
N LYS A 288 10.84 -31.21 -10.18
CA LYS A 288 12.02 -31.00 -9.33
C LYS A 288 11.63 -30.47 -7.96
N PHE A 289 10.64 -29.59 -7.89
CA PHE A 289 10.10 -29.05 -6.64
C PHE A 289 8.63 -28.69 -6.84
N GLN A 290 7.84 -28.81 -5.78
CA GLN A 290 6.41 -28.48 -5.81
C GLN A 290 5.96 -27.81 -4.53
N LEU A 291 5.00 -26.91 -4.64
CA LEU A 291 4.21 -26.37 -3.55
C LEU A 291 2.75 -26.61 -3.93
N LEU A 292 2.17 -27.67 -3.38
CA LEU A 292 0.81 -28.15 -3.61
C LEU A 292 0.20 -28.46 -2.24
N ASP A 293 -1.06 -28.91 -2.23
CA ASP A 293 -1.75 -29.32 -1.02
C ASP A 293 -1.92 -28.16 -0.01
N TYR A 294 -2.05 -26.93 -0.53
CA TYR A 294 -2.16 -25.68 0.23
C TYR A 294 -3.21 -24.76 -0.42
N GLY A 295 -4.47 -25.16 -0.30
CA GLY A 295 -5.62 -24.44 -0.84
C GLY A 295 -5.74 -24.51 -2.36
N PRO A 296 -6.20 -23.41 -3.00
CA PRO A 296 -6.51 -23.37 -4.43
C PRO A 296 -5.35 -22.94 -5.32
N THR A 297 -4.18 -22.60 -4.74
CA THR A 297 -3.03 -22.14 -5.52
C THR A 297 -1.85 -23.08 -5.34
N GLY A 298 -1.22 -23.45 -6.45
CA GLY A 298 -0.05 -24.33 -6.46
C GLY A 298 1.09 -23.75 -7.29
N MET A 299 2.32 -24.16 -7.00
CA MET A 299 3.50 -23.80 -7.78
C MET A 299 4.34 -25.03 -8.09
N LEU A 300 4.78 -25.18 -9.33
CA LEU A 300 5.63 -26.28 -9.78
C LEU A 300 6.92 -25.76 -10.41
N LEU A 301 8.03 -26.42 -10.06
CA LEU A 301 9.30 -26.34 -10.76
C LEU A 301 9.54 -27.67 -11.47
N PRO A 302 9.26 -27.76 -12.78
CA PRO A 302 9.62 -28.92 -13.59
C PRO A 302 11.13 -29.15 -13.64
N ARG A 303 11.55 -30.40 -13.91
CA ARG A 303 12.94 -30.71 -14.25
C ARG A 303 13.33 -30.06 -15.57
N GLU A 304 14.64 -29.95 -15.80
CA GLU A 304 15.19 -29.42 -17.05
C GLU A 304 14.62 -30.17 -18.26
N GLY A 305 14.20 -29.42 -19.29
CA GLY A 305 13.53 -29.96 -20.49
C GLY A 305 12.06 -30.34 -20.31
N MET A 306 11.52 -30.39 -19.08
CA MET A 306 10.16 -30.90 -18.83
C MET A 306 9.08 -29.83 -18.73
N LEU A 307 9.45 -28.54 -18.74
CA LEU A 307 8.52 -27.43 -18.57
C LEU A 307 7.33 -27.49 -19.54
N GLU A 308 7.60 -27.63 -20.85
CA GLU A 308 6.55 -27.63 -21.87
C GLU A 308 5.65 -28.86 -21.76
N LYS A 309 6.25 -30.04 -21.51
CA LYS A 309 5.50 -31.28 -21.30
C LYS A 309 4.52 -31.12 -20.14
N VAL A 310 5.01 -30.71 -18.97
CA VAL A 310 4.18 -30.55 -17.76
C VAL A 310 3.09 -29.50 -17.99
N TYR A 311 3.43 -28.37 -18.63
CA TYR A 311 2.47 -27.32 -18.93
C TYR A 311 1.32 -27.82 -19.83
N GLN A 312 1.64 -28.47 -20.95
CA GLN A 312 0.64 -28.96 -21.89
C GLN A 312 -0.21 -30.09 -21.31
N THR A 313 0.36 -30.95 -20.48
CA THR A 313 -0.38 -32.00 -19.78
C THR A 313 -1.40 -31.42 -18.80
N LEU A 314 -1.04 -30.38 -18.04
CA LEU A 314 -1.90 -29.83 -16.99
C LEU A 314 -2.89 -28.78 -17.52
N ARG A 315 -2.53 -28.00 -18.54
CA ARG A 315 -3.40 -26.95 -19.08
C ARG A 315 -4.67 -27.56 -19.68
N GLY A 316 -5.82 -27.22 -19.13
CA GLY A 316 -7.11 -27.75 -19.60
C GLY A 316 -7.37 -29.20 -19.21
N SER A 317 -6.55 -29.78 -18.31
CA SER A 317 -6.74 -31.13 -17.78
C SER A 317 -7.97 -31.26 -16.87
N HIS A 318 -8.40 -30.15 -16.28
CA HIS A 318 -9.58 -30.07 -15.43
C HIS A 318 -10.27 -28.73 -15.67
N PRO A 319 -11.61 -28.66 -15.78
CA PRO A 319 -12.34 -27.43 -16.12
C PRO A 319 -12.16 -26.32 -15.08
N HIS A 320 -11.88 -26.67 -13.83
CA HIS A 320 -11.67 -25.75 -12.70
C HIS A 320 -10.20 -25.58 -12.31
N LEU A 321 -9.26 -25.99 -13.16
CA LEU A 321 -7.81 -25.81 -12.93
C LEU A 321 -7.21 -24.96 -14.06
N HIS A 322 -6.73 -23.78 -13.69
CA HIS A 322 -6.03 -22.87 -14.58
C HIS A 322 -4.53 -22.98 -14.35
N VAL A 323 -3.77 -23.23 -15.40
CA VAL A 323 -2.32 -23.40 -15.33
C VAL A 323 -1.65 -22.33 -16.17
N TYR A 324 -0.80 -21.54 -15.52
CA TYR A 324 -0.08 -20.45 -16.13
C TYR A 324 1.42 -20.75 -16.08
N LYS A 325 2.09 -20.45 -17.19
CA LYS A 325 3.52 -20.12 -17.09
C LYS A 325 3.63 -18.78 -16.38
N LYS A 326 4.63 -18.63 -15.53
CA LYS A 326 4.87 -17.41 -14.73
C LYS A 326 4.79 -16.13 -15.56
N GLU A 327 5.42 -16.12 -16.74
CA GLU A 327 5.45 -14.98 -17.66
C GLU A 327 4.09 -14.65 -18.31
N ASN A 328 3.12 -15.56 -18.24
CA ASN A 328 1.79 -15.41 -18.83
C ASN A 328 0.69 -15.23 -17.77
N MET A 329 1.05 -15.03 -16.51
CA MET A 329 0.10 -14.71 -15.45
C MET A 329 -0.64 -13.40 -15.78
N PRO A 330 -1.95 -13.31 -15.49
CA PRO A 330 -2.70 -12.07 -15.69
C PRO A 330 -2.07 -10.89 -14.94
N GLY A 331 -1.73 -9.81 -15.67
CA GLY A 331 -1.03 -8.66 -15.09
C GLY A 331 -1.75 -8.00 -13.91
N ARG A 332 -3.10 -8.03 -13.90
CA ARG A 332 -3.93 -7.49 -12.80
C ARG A 332 -3.68 -8.17 -11.44
N LEU A 333 -3.12 -9.37 -11.44
CA LEU A 333 -2.87 -10.13 -10.21
C LEU A 333 -1.59 -9.68 -9.52
N HIS A 334 -0.70 -8.95 -10.20
CA HIS A 334 0.58 -8.50 -9.64
C HIS A 334 1.37 -9.63 -8.95
N TYR A 335 1.39 -10.81 -9.59
CA TYR A 335 1.96 -12.05 -9.04
C TYR A 335 2.71 -12.83 -10.13
N SER A 336 3.64 -12.17 -10.84
CA SER A 336 4.34 -12.77 -11.99
C SER A 336 5.84 -12.47 -12.03
N SER A 337 6.27 -11.32 -11.54
CA SER A 337 7.62 -10.81 -11.80
C SER A 337 8.66 -11.21 -10.75
N HIS A 338 8.24 -11.68 -9.57
CA HIS A 338 9.18 -11.92 -8.47
C HIS A 338 10.04 -13.18 -8.67
N PRO A 339 11.37 -13.15 -8.43
CA PRO A 339 12.27 -14.30 -8.66
C PRO A 339 11.92 -15.57 -7.90
N ARG A 340 11.25 -15.46 -6.74
CA ARG A 340 10.84 -16.63 -5.93
C ARG A 340 9.69 -17.44 -6.53
N LEU A 341 8.89 -16.85 -7.43
CA LEU A 341 7.79 -17.54 -8.09
C LEU A 341 8.33 -18.62 -9.03
N LEU A 342 7.73 -19.81 -8.99
CA LEU A 342 8.14 -20.94 -9.81
C LEU A 342 7.61 -20.83 -11.24
N PRO A 343 8.21 -21.55 -12.21
CA PRO A 343 7.83 -21.43 -13.63
C PRO A 343 6.38 -21.75 -13.95
N LEU A 344 5.73 -22.65 -13.20
CA LEU A 344 4.31 -22.95 -13.36
C LEU A 344 3.55 -22.58 -12.09
N ILE A 345 2.45 -21.85 -12.28
CA ILE A 345 1.50 -21.44 -11.24
C ILE A 345 0.14 -22.04 -11.61
N LEU A 346 -0.48 -22.70 -10.64
CA LEU A 346 -1.76 -23.36 -10.76
C LEU A 346 -2.76 -22.61 -9.90
N ILE A 347 -3.96 -22.36 -10.43
CA ILE A 347 -5.04 -21.65 -9.75
C ILE A 347 -6.33 -22.44 -9.95
N ALA A 348 -7.03 -22.75 -8.87
CA ALA A 348 -8.34 -23.38 -8.91
C ALA A 348 -9.47 -22.35 -8.80
N ASP A 349 -10.62 -22.65 -9.42
CA ASP A 349 -11.83 -21.84 -9.24
C ASP A 349 -12.33 -21.87 -7.79
N GLN A 350 -13.13 -20.86 -7.41
CA GLN A 350 -13.70 -20.74 -6.07
C GLN A 350 -14.36 -22.05 -5.61
N GLY A 351 -14.01 -22.48 -4.39
CA GLY A 351 -14.52 -23.71 -3.77
C GLY A 351 -13.77 -24.99 -4.12
N TYR A 352 -12.82 -24.96 -5.07
CA TYR A 352 -11.93 -26.08 -5.36
C TYR A 352 -10.59 -25.93 -4.64
N VAL A 353 -9.91 -27.04 -4.36
CA VAL A 353 -8.54 -27.06 -3.84
C VAL A 353 -7.67 -27.97 -4.70
N ILE A 354 -6.36 -27.73 -4.74
CA ILE A 354 -5.43 -28.50 -5.57
C ILE A 354 -4.73 -29.56 -4.72
N ASN A 355 -5.04 -30.84 -4.98
CA ASN A 355 -4.37 -31.96 -4.35
C ASN A 355 -3.28 -32.54 -5.27
N GLY A 356 -2.12 -32.87 -4.71
CA GLY A 356 -1.00 -33.46 -5.43
C GLY A 356 -1.18 -34.95 -5.68
N LEU A 357 -0.76 -35.77 -4.72
CA LEU A 357 -0.78 -37.24 -4.84
C LEU A 357 -2.14 -37.84 -4.51
N PHE A 358 -2.75 -37.35 -3.43
CA PHE A 358 -4.07 -37.76 -2.95
C PHE A 358 -4.64 -36.63 -2.08
N PRO A 359 -5.96 -36.59 -1.84
CA PRO A 359 -6.56 -35.56 -1.00
C PRO A 359 -6.03 -35.60 0.43
N VAL A 360 -5.43 -34.50 0.89
CA VAL A 360 -4.91 -34.33 2.26
C VAL A 360 -5.41 -33.05 2.95
N GLN A 361 -6.21 -32.26 2.23
CA GLN A 361 -6.80 -31.03 2.73
C GLN A 361 -8.22 -31.34 3.19
N PHE A 362 -8.58 -30.91 4.40
CA PHE A 362 -9.88 -31.24 5.02
C PHE A 362 -10.61 -30.03 5.59
N HIS A 363 -10.11 -28.81 5.34
CA HIS A 363 -10.84 -27.61 5.71
C HIS A 363 -12.18 -27.54 4.96
N ASN A 364 -13.18 -27.03 5.68
CA ASN A 364 -14.52 -26.76 5.19
C ASN A 364 -14.62 -25.36 4.57
N GLY A 365 -13.79 -24.43 5.04
CA GLY A 365 -13.57 -23.12 4.43
C GLY A 365 -12.13 -22.98 3.94
N GLU A 366 -11.92 -22.27 2.84
CA GLU A 366 -10.58 -21.97 2.35
C GLU A 366 -10.52 -20.60 1.69
N HIS A 367 -9.30 -20.07 1.53
CA HIS A 367 -9.01 -18.81 0.88
C HIS A 367 -7.80 -18.97 -0.07
N GLY A 368 -7.34 -17.88 -0.67
CA GLY A 368 -6.27 -17.92 -1.69
C GLY A 368 -6.77 -17.98 -3.13
N TYR A 369 -8.07 -17.76 -3.35
CA TYR A 369 -8.70 -17.70 -4.67
C TYR A 369 -8.38 -16.37 -5.37
N ASP A 370 -8.98 -16.17 -6.55
CA ASP A 370 -8.87 -14.91 -7.27
C ASP A 370 -9.36 -13.75 -6.39
N ASN A 371 -8.55 -12.68 -6.31
CA ASN A 371 -8.88 -11.54 -5.49
C ASN A 371 -10.07 -10.74 -6.02
N GLN A 372 -10.60 -11.04 -7.20
CA GLN A 372 -11.86 -10.49 -7.71
C GLN A 372 -13.10 -11.15 -7.11
N GLU A 373 -13.00 -12.36 -6.58
CA GLU A 373 -14.13 -13.04 -5.96
C GLU A 373 -14.65 -12.28 -4.75
N MET A 374 -15.98 -12.18 -4.63
CA MET A 374 -16.60 -11.47 -3.52
C MET A 374 -16.31 -12.14 -2.17
N ASP A 375 -16.17 -13.47 -2.17
CA ASP A 375 -15.88 -14.20 -0.93
C ASP A 375 -14.45 -13.96 -0.43
N MET A 376 -13.54 -13.46 -1.27
CA MET A 376 -12.18 -13.11 -0.89
C MET A 376 -12.04 -11.69 -0.35
N LYS A 377 -13.10 -10.86 -0.40
CA LYS A 377 -13.02 -9.46 0.04
C LYS A 377 -13.02 -9.38 1.56
N PRO A 378 -12.03 -8.73 2.20
CA PRO A 378 -12.12 -8.39 3.61
C PRO A 378 -12.94 -7.11 3.85
N PHE A 379 -13.31 -6.90 5.11
CA PHE A 379 -13.91 -5.66 5.58
C PHE A 379 -12.84 -4.57 5.89
N PHE A 380 -13.27 -3.32 5.97
CA PHE A 380 -12.45 -2.19 6.46
C PHE A 380 -13.29 -1.19 7.25
N ARG A 381 -12.79 -0.80 8.43
CA ARG A 381 -13.33 0.24 9.32
C ARG A 381 -12.21 1.12 9.83
N ALA A 382 -12.49 2.40 9.99
CA ALA A 382 -11.57 3.32 10.64
C ALA A 382 -12.34 4.32 11.52
N VAL A 383 -11.77 4.69 12.66
CA VAL A 383 -12.34 5.69 13.57
C VAL A 383 -11.20 6.42 14.28
N GLY A 384 -11.38 7.70 14.56
CA GLY A 384 -10.37 8.50 15.25
C GLY A 384 -10.51 9.99 14.95
N PRO A 385 -9.67 10.83 15.57
CA PRO A 385 -9.70 12.28 15.39
C PRO A 385 -9.44 12.73 13.94
N ASP A 386 -8.69 11.95 13.14
CA ASP A 386 -8.34 12.33 11.77
C ASP A 386 -9.31 11.76 10.71
N PHE A 387 -10.28 10.95 11.12
CA PHE A 387 -11.24 10.30 10.23
C PHE A 387 -12.60 10.99 10.26
N LYS A 388 -13.21 11.12 9.09
CA LYS A 388 -14.60 11.55 8.97
C LYS A 388 -15.54 10.60 9.70
N LYS A 389 -16.65 11.16 10.17
CA LYS A 389 -17.69 10.41 10.87
C LYS A 389 -18.84 10.06 9.93
N ASN A 390 -19.48 8.92 10.20
CA ASN A 390 -20.63 8.40 9.48
C ASN A 390 -20.45 8.38 7.95
N LEU A 391 -19.26 7.99 7.49
CA LEU A 391 -18.93 7.96 6.07
C LEU A 391 -18.84 6.52 5.56
N VAL A 392 -19.62 6.20 4.54
CA VAL A 392 -19.44 4.98 3.76
C VAL A 392 -18.74 5.33 2.45
N VAL A 393 -17.60 4.68 2.20
CA VAL A 393 -16.85 4.84 0.94
C VAL A 393 -17.01 3.61 0.05
N GLY A 394 -16.78 3.83 -1.25
CA GLY A 394 -16.72 2.74 -2.22
C GLY A 394 -15.52 1.80 -1.97
N PRO A 395 -15.47 0.66 -2.69
CA PRO A 395 -14.37 -0.28 -2.56
C PRO A 395 -13.03 0.28 -3.01
N PHE A 396 -11.94 -0.22 -2.41
CA PHE A 396 -10.56 0.08 -2.79
C PHE A 396 -9.63 -1.09 -2.47
N GLU A 397 -8.40 -1.08 -2.98
CA GLU A 397 -7.41 -2.15 -2.74
C GLU A 397 -6.61 -1.90 -1.45
N THR A 398 -6.30 -2.96 -0.71
CA THR A 398 -5.56 -2.87 0.58
C THR A 398 -4.16 -2.28 0.44
N VAL A 399 -3.59 -2.28 -0.77
CA VAL A 399 -2.32 -1.62 -1.09
C VAL A 399 -2.33 -0.11 -0.76
N HIS A 400 -3.51 0.52 -0.74
CA HIS A 400 -3.67 1.94 -0.39
C HIS A 400 -3.74 2.22 1.11
N VAL A 401 -3.73 1.19 1.97
CA VAL A 401 -3.76 1.36 3.43
C VAL A 401 -2.41 1.89 3.95
N TYR A 402 -1.28 1.44 3.40
CA TYR A 402 0.04 1.94 3.80
C TYR A 402 0.21 3.46 3.65
N PRO A 403 -0.04 4.08 2.47
CA PRO A 403 0.09 5.54 2.34
C PRO A 403 -0.91 6.31 3.21
N LEU A 404 -2.10 5.75 3.49
CA LEU A 404 -3.03 6.29 4.49
C LEU A 404 -2.39 6.30 5.89
N MET A 405 -1.82 5.18 6.32
CA MET A 405 -1.17 5.09 7.63
C MET A 405 0.05 6.02 7.75
N CYS A 406 0.86 6.13 6.69
CA CYS A 406 1.98 7.08 6.66
C CYS A 406 1.50 8.53 6.79
N HIS A 407 0.39 8.89 6.13
CA HIS A 407 -0.21 10.20 6.25
C HIS A 407 -0.68 10.49 7.68
N LEU A 408 -1.42 9.56 8.30
CA LEU A 408 -1.91 9.69 9.69
C LEU A 408 -0.77 9.87 10.70
N LEU A 409 0.34 9.16 10.50
CA LEU A 409 1.55 9.28 11.33
C LEU A 409 2.40 10.52 11.00
N GLY A 410 2.09 11.24 9.92
CA GLY A 410 2.87 12.37 9.44
C GLY A 410 4.31 11.99 9.06
N ILE A 411 4.49 10.81 8.48
CA ILE A 411 5.78 10.27 8.02
C ILE A 411 5.82 10.19 6.49
N THR A 412 7.02 10.29 5.94
CA THR A 412 7.26 10.08 4.50
C THR A 412 7.15 8.58 4.20
N PRO A 413 6.29 8.15 3.27
CA PRO A 413 6.19 6.75 2.89
C PRO A 413 7.42 6.28 2.11
N GLU A 414 7.76 5.01 2.23
CA GLU A 414 8.69 4.33 1.32
C GLU A 414 8.09 4.22 -0.08
N VAL A 415 8.90 3.83 -1.08
CA VAL A 415 8.39 3.52 -2.42
C VAL A 415 7.37 2.37 -2.32
N ASN A 416 6.14 2.67 -2.72
CA ASN A 416 5.00 1.78 -2.62
C ASN A 416 4.12 1.91 -3.87
N ASP A 417 3.23 0.94 -4.06
CA ASP A 417 2.30 0.84 -5.19
C ASP A 417 0.92 1.47 -4.86
N GLY A 418 0.73 1.91 -3.60
CA GLY A 418 -0.48 2.54 -3.13
C GLY A 418 -0.57 4.03 -3.45
N SER A 419 -1.76 4.61 -3.24
CA SER A 419 -1.99 6.05 -3.40
C SER A 419 -2.89 6.58 -2.29
N LEU A 420 -2.43 7.63 -1.61
CA LEU A 420 -3.23 8.34 -0.60
C LEU A 420 -4.50 8.94 -1.21
N GLU A 421 -4.50 9.32 -2.49
CA GLU A 421 -5.66 9.95 -3.12
C GLU A 421 -6.91 9.06 -3.11
N VAL A 422 -6.73 7.73 -3.12
CA VAL A 422 -7.84 6.77 -3.05
C VAL A 422 -8.54 6.81 -1.69
N THR A 423 -7.80 7.08 -0.62
CA THR A 423 -8.29 7.08 0.76
C THR A 423 -8.43 8.47 1.36
N ARG A 424 -7.97 9.53 0.66
CA ARG A 424 -8.01 10.93 1.12
C ARG A 424 -9.41 11.38 1.52
N GLN A 425 -10.44 10.90 0.81
CA GLN A 425 -11.83 11.23 1.13
C GLN A 425 -12.28 10.80 2.54
N MET A 426 -11.58 9.84 3.16
CA MET A 426 -11.86 9.33 4.51
C MET A 426 -11.43 10.29 5.61
N LEU A 427 -10.50 11.21 5.31
CA LEU A 427 -9.84 12.06 6.30
C LEU A 427 -10.59 13.36 6.52
N GLU A 428 -10.58 13.87 7.75
CA GLU A 428 -11.03 15.23 8.03
C GLU A 428 -10.13 16.24 7.29
N PRO A 429 -10.68 17.39 6.84
CA PRO A 429 -9.87 18.45 6.28
C PRO A 429 -8.86 18.91 7.33
N ILE A 430 -7.60 19.08 6.95
CA ILE A 430 -6.61 19.72 7.82
C ILE A 430 -7.10 21.16 8.05
N GLU A 431 -7.57 21.47 9.27
CA GLU A 431 -7.72 22.86 9.68
C GLU A 431 -6.32 23.47 9.73
N ASP A 432 -6.00 24.25 8.71
CA ASP A 432 -4.73 24.92 8.54
C ASP A 432 -4.62 26.07 9.55
N LEU A 433 -4.38 25.73 10.82
CA LEU A 433 -4.00 26.68 11.86
C LEU A 433 -2.55 27.13 11.58
N GLY A 434 -2.35 27.95 10.53
CA GLY A 434 -1.02 28.49 10.23
C GLY A 434 -0.71 29.02 8.84
N SER A 435 -1.67 29.41 7.98
CA SER A 435 -1.35 30.06 6.68
C SER A 435 -0.97 31.56 6.79
N SER A 436 -0.12 31.90 7.77
CA SER A 436 0.61 33.17 7.77
C SER A 436 1.90 33.08 6.95
N ASP A 437 2.53 31.91 6.86
CA ASP A 437 3.90 31.78 6.32
C ASP A 437 3.94 31.80 4.77
N ASP A 438 2.99 31.14 4.09
CA ASP A 438 2.96 31.11 2.61
C ASP A 438 2.54 32.45 1.99
N ARG A 439 1.83 33.30 2.73
CA ARG A 439 1.50 34.67 2.30
C ARG A 439 2.68 35.62 2.45
N ASP A 440 3.53 35.44 3.45
CA ASP A 440 4.70 36.28 3.66
C ASP A 440 5.84 35.90 2.70
N ILE A 441 6.04 34.61 2.40
CA ILE A 441 6.99 34.17 1.36
C ILE A 441 6.60 34.72 -0.02
N LYS A 442 5.32 34.67 -0.39
CA LYS A 442 4.85 35.24 -1.67
C LYS A 442 4.98 36.77 -1.72
N LYS A 443 4.81 37.47 -0.60
CA LYS A 443 5.05 38.91 -0.51
C LYS A 443 6.53 39.26 -0.64
N ASP A 444 7.41 38.53 0.04
CA ASP A 444 8.85 38.78 0.01
C ASP A 444 9.45 38.48 -1.38
N VAL A 445 8.98 37.43 -2.05
CA VAL A 445 9.34 37.14 -3.45
C VAL A 445 8.83 38.24 -4.39
N PHE A 446 7.60 38.74 -4.18
CA PHE A 446 7.06 39.83 -4.98
C PHE A 446 7.81 41.15 -4.77
N ILE A 447 8.15 41.48 -3.52
CA ILE A 447 8.96 42.67 -3.18
C ILE A 447 10.36 42.53 -3.79
N GLY A 448 10.98 41.35 -3.71
CA GLY A 448 12.28 41.07 -4.35
C GLY A 448 12.24 41.27 -5.86
N LEU A 449 11.23 40.72 -6.55
CA LEU A 449 11.05 40.88 -8.00
C LEU A 449 10.77 42.33 -8.40
N ALA A 450 9.92 43.04 -7.65
CA ALA A 450 9.63 44.45 -7.90
C ALA A 450 10.87 45.34 -7.71
N SER A 451 11.71 45.03 -6.73
CA SER A 451 12.98 45.73 -6.47
C SER A 451 13.96 45.57 -7.62
N VAL A 452 14.11 44.35 -8.14
CA VAL A 452 14.98 44.05 -9.30
C VAL A 452 14.46 44.75 -10.56
N ALA A 453 13.15 44.70 -10.81
CA ALA A 453 12.55 45.40 -11.95
C ALA A 453 12.74 46.92 -11.87
N GLY A 454 12.56 47.51 -10.68
CA GLY A 454 12.81 48.93 -10.43
C GLY A 454 14.26 49.32 -10.66
N PHE A 455 15.21 48.51 -10.17
CA PHE A 455 16.63 48.73 -10.39
C PHE A 455 17.00 48.68 -11.88
N LEU A 456 16.49 47.69 -12.62
CA LEU A 456 16.72 47.57 -14.06
C LEU A 456 16.12 48.76 -14.85
N ALA A 457 14.96 49.25 -14.45
CA ALA A 457 14.36 50.44 -15.05
C ALA A 457 15.22 51.69 -14.82
N VAL A 458 15.75 51.88 -13.60
CA VAL A 458 16.66 53.00 -13.30
C VAL A 458 17.94 52.89 -14.12
N VAL A 459 18.55 51.71 -14.18
CA VAL A 459 19.75 51.47 -15.00
C VAL A 459 19.47 51.78 -16.47
N PHE A 460 18.32 51.37 -17.01
CA PHE A 460 17.91 51.65 -18.37
C PHE A 460 17.72 53.16 -18.63
N VAL A 461 17.06 53.87 -17.72
CA VAL A 461 16.88 55.33 -17.84
C VAL A 461 18.22 56.05 -17.78
N VAL A 462 19.11 55.68 -16.86
CA VAL A 462 20.43 56.29 -16.72
C VAL A 462 21.32 56.00 -17.93
N THR A 463 21.32 54.77 -18.45
CA THR A 463 22.10 54.42 -19.66
C THR A 463 21.54 55.09 -20.92
N THR A 464 20.22 55.20 -21.03
CA THR A 464 19.57 55.92 -22.14
C THR A 464 19.83 57.43 -22.06
N ALA A 465 19.71 58.03 -20.88
CA ALA A 465 20.04 59.44 -20.67
C ALA A 465 21.52 59.72 -20.92
N TYR A 466 22.42 58.85 -20.45
CA TYR A 466 23.87 58.97 -20.70
C TYR A 466 24.21 58.83 -22.19
N SER A 467 23.59 57.88 -22.90
CA SER A 467 23.81 57.70 -24.34
C SER A 467 23.24 58.87 -25.16
N LEU A 468 22.10 59.44 -24.77
CA LEU A 468 21.56 60.67 -25.36
C LEU A 468 22.45 61.89 -25.09
N PHE A 469 22.97 62.03 -23.88
CA PHE A 469 23.89 63.12 -23.52
C PHE A 469 25.22 63.00 -24.27
N LYS A 470 25.78 61.78 -24.39
CA LYS A 470 26.99 61.49 -25.17
C LYS A 470 26.77 61.74 -26.67
N ARG A 471 25.57 61.44 -27.19
CA ARG A 471 25.20 61.73 -28.58
C ARG A 471 25.05 63.23 -28.84
N ASN A 472 24.55 64.01 -27.88
CA ASN A 472 24.54 65.47 -27.98
C ASN A 472 25.94 66.10 -27.83
N SER A 473 26.80 65.55 -26.96
CA SER A 473 28.19 66.02 -26.82
C SER A 473 29.03 65.74 -28.08
N ARG A 474 28.77 64.62 -28.79
CA ARG A 474 29.36 64.36 -30.10
C ARG A 474 28.78 65.25 -31.21
N ARG A 475 27.54 65.70 -31.08
CA ARG A 475 26.92 66.65 -32.03
C ARG A 475 27.44 68.07 -31.87
N SER A 476 27.94 68.44 -30.68
CA SER A 476 28.61 69.72 -30.42
C SER A 476 30.09 69.76 -30.83
N ASP A 477 30.77 68.61 -30.90
CA ASP A 477 32.15 68.52 -31.41
C ASP A 477 32.19 68.46 -32.96
N VAL A 478 31.20 67.83 -33.60
CA VAL A 478 31.09 67.83 -35.08
C VAL A 478 30.77 69.21 -35.66
N THR A 479 30.09 70.09 -34.90
CA THR A 479 29.84 71.49 -35.31
C THR A 479 31.03 72.44 -35.13
N LYS A 480 32.19 71.96 -34.64
CA LYS A 480 33.43 72.75 -34.52
C LYS A 480 34.54 72.36 -35.49
N GLU A 481 34.39 71.28 -36.25
CA GLU A 481 35.35 70.87 -37.29
C GLU A 481 34.85 71.04 -38.74
N GLU A 482 33.57 71.35 -38.98
CA GLU A 482 33.02 71.66 -40.32
C GLU A 482 32.86 73.18 -40.59
N LEU A 483 33.79 74.01 -40.08
CA LEU A 483 33.95 75.42 -40.44
C LEU A 483 35.35 75.73 -41.02
N THR A 484 36.03 74.69 -41.50
CA THR A 484 37.27 74.81 -42.27
C THR A 484 37.25 73.82 -43.41
N ALA A 485 37.46 74.32 -44.63
CA ALA A 485 37.61 73.60 -45.89
C ALA A 485 36.32 73.25 -46.66
N GLU A 486 35.57 74.30 -46.99
CA GLU A 486 35.09 74.47 -48.36
C GLU A 486 36.31 74.50 -49.31
N LYS A 487 36.54 73.42 -50.09
CA LYS A 487 37.04 73.43 -51.49
C LYS A 487 37.39 72.03 -52.02
N CYS A 488 36.93 71.79 -53.24
CA CYS A 488 37.46 70.89 -54.27
C CYS A 488 37.01 69.41 -54.34
N TYR A 489 36.12 69.20 -55.33
CA TYR A 489 36.34 68.44 -56.58
C TYR A 489 36.26 66.89 -56.60
N ILE A 490 35.14 66.42 -57.18
CA ILE A 490 34.98 65.51 -58.35
C ILE A 490 35.76 64.16 -58.43
N LYS A 491 34.95 63.11 -58.68
CA LYS A 491 35.10 61.94 -59.59
C LYS A 491 35.53 60.55 -59.08
N ASP A 492 34.66 59.62 -59.50
CA ASP A 492 34.89 58.36 -60.25
C ASP A 492 35.26 57.04 -59.56
N LYS A 493 34.63 56.02 -60.18
CA LYS A 493 34.96 54.59 -60.33
C LYS A 493 34.73 53.66 -59.14
N GLU A 494 33.85 52.65 -59.21
CA GLU A 494 33.58 51.59 -60.21
C GLU A 494 34.60 50.43 -60.19
N LEU A 495 34.06 49.21 -60.32
CA LEU A 495 34.68 47.87 -60.56
C LEU A 495 35.32 47.18 -59.34
N SER A 496 35.05 45.90 -59.04
CA SER A 496 35.03 44.69 -59.88
C SER A 496 34.35 43.53 -59.08
N ARG A 497 33.42 42.71 -59.61
CA ARG A 497 33.58 41.52 -60.51
C ARG A 497 34.68 40.55 -60.02
N SER A 498 34.54 39.23 -59.96
CA SER A 498 33.58 38.22 -60.46
C SER A 498 34.22 36.83 -60.19
N LEU A 499 33.52 35.72 -60.56
CA LEU A 499 34.05 34.37 -60.88
C LEU A 499 34.21 33.42 -59.66
N LEU A 500 33.93 32.10 -59.66
CA LEU A 500 33.62 31.05 -60.66
C LEU A 500 33.08 29.80 -59.91
N SER A 501 32.16 29.05 -60.50
CA SER A 501 31.88 27.60 -60.25
C SER A 501 32.78 26.74 -61.19
N PRO A 502 32.83 25.37 -61.24
CA PRO A 502 31.85 24.31 -60.86
C PRO A 502 32.53 22.98 -60.32
N PRO A 503 32.07 21.72 -60.59
CA PRO A 503 30.87 20.95 -60.16
C PRO A 503 31.16 19.53 -59.56
N ALA A 504 30.08 18.74 -59.30
CA ALA A 504 29.91 17.24 -59.33
C ALA A 504 29.42 16.59 -58.00
N LEU A 505 28.53 15.58 -57.88
CA LEU A 505 27.66 14.77 -58.77
C LEU A 505 26.62 13.97 -57.89
N LEU A 506 25.39 13.69 -58.41
CA LEU A 506 24.43 12.55 -58.25
C LEU A 506 23.94 12.07 -56.83
N ALA A 507 22.66 12.23 -56.40
CA ALA A 507 21.35 11.55 -56.70
C ALA A 507 21.05 10.30 -55.82
N PRO A 508 19.78 9.80 -55.54
CA PRO A 508 18.40 10.24 -55.82
C PRO A 508 17.43 10.07 -54.57
N PRO A 509 16.09 9.79 -54.68
CA PRO A 509 15.02 10.76 -54.85
C PRO A 509 13.96 10.83 -53.71
N THR A 510 13.17 11.90 -53.84
CA THR A 510 11.94 12.38 -53.19
C THR A 510 10.89 11.40 -52.62
N LEU A 511 10.27 11.80 -51.50
CA LEU A 511 8.80 11.75 -51.33
C LEU A 511 8.30 12.81 -50.34
N ARG A 512 7.25 13.51 -50.74
CA ARG A 512 6.65 14.71 -50.12
C ARG A 512 5.79 14.36 -48.91
N THR A 513 5.85 15.23 -47.91
CA THR A 513 4.94 15.33 -46.76
C THR A 513 3.76 16.26 -47.07
N LEU A 514 2.58 15.93 -46.53
CA LEU A 514 1.35 16.74 -46.49
C LEU A 514 0.81 16.69 -45.05
N PRO A 515 0.29 17.79 -44.47
CA PRO A 515 -0.08 17.85 -43.06
C PRO A 515 -1.56 17.47 -42.83
N ILE A 516 -1.84 16.91 -41.65
CA ILE A 516 -3.18 16.52 -41.20
C ILE A 516 -3.71 17.60 -40.24
N LEU A 517 -4.90 18.14 -40.56
CA LEU A 517 -5.74 18.98 -39.70
C LEU A 517 -6.66 18.07 -38.86
N LEU A 518 -6.85 18.42 -37.59
CA LEU A 518 -7.73 17.74 -36.63
C LEU A 518 -9.17 18.30 -36.71
N THR A 519 -10.16 17.41 -36.72
CA THR A 519 -11.60 17.68 -36.47
C THR A 519 -12.09 16.81 -35.29
N PRO A 520 -13.06 17.27 -34.47
CA PRO A 520 -13.50 16.56 -33.26
C PRO A 520 -14.60 15.52 -33.56
N PRO A 521 -14.76 14.46 -32.73
CA PRO A 521 -15.77 13.44 -32.95
C PRO A 521 -17.09 13.71 -32.22
N THR A 522 -18.16 13.32 -32.90
CA THR A 522 -19.58 13.34 -32.51
C THR A 522 -19.95 12.17 -31.59
N LEU A 523 -20.87 12.40 -30.66
CA LEU A 523 -21.50 11.40 -29.78
C LEU A 523 -22.34 10.37 -30.56
N LEU A 524 -22.23 9.10 -30.17
CA LEU A 524 -23.22 8.06 -30.44
C LEU A 524 -23.58 7.34 -29.12
N ALA A 525 -24.88 7.20 -28.88
CA ALA A 525 -25.50 6.62 -27.70
C ALA A 525 -25.49 5.07 -27.73
N PRO A 526 -25.52 4.39 -26.57
CA PRO A 526 -25.61 2.93 -26.48
C PRO A 526 -27.05 2.40 -26.53
N PRO A 527 -27.27 1.12 -26.89
CA PRO A 527 -28.59 0.51 -27.00
C PRO A 527 -29.18 0.08 -25.64
N THR A 528 -30.50 0.06 -25.57
CA THR A 528 -31.36 -0.32 -24.44
C THR A 528 -31.33 -1.83 -24.13
N PRO A 529 -31.47 -2.25 -22.85
CA PRO A 529 -31.57 -3.66 -22.48
C PRO A 529 -33.01 -4.20 -22.51
N ASP A 530 -33.15 -5.43 -23.03
CA ASP A 530 -34.37 -6.23 -23.06
C ASP A 530 -34.86 -6.61 -21.65
N THR A 531 -36.14 -6.39 -21.42
CA THR A 531 -36.90 -6.83 -20.23
C THR A 531 -37.24 -8.32 -20.31
N TYR A 532 -36.71 -9.11 -19.37
CA TYR A 532 -37.15 -10.47 -19.10
C TYR A 532 -38.22 -10.47 -17.99
N ILE A 533 -39.41 -11.01 -18.30
CA ILE A 533 -40.54 -11.18 -17.39
C ILE A 533 -40.62 -12.66 -16.98
N PRO A 534 -40.77 -12.99 -15.67
CA PRO A 534 -41.38 -14.24 -15.27
C PRO A 534 -42.82 -14.03 -14.77
N LYS A 535 -43.77 -14.74 -15.37
CA LYS A 535 -45.17 -14.84 -14.93
C LYS A 535 -45.35 -15.99 -13.94
N LYS A 536 -45.98 -15.65 -12.80
CA LYS A 536 -46.92 -16.39 -11.92
C LYS A 536 -46.42 -17.71 -11.28
N ILE A 537 -46.71 -17.97 -9.99
CA ILE A 537 -47.99 -18.55 -9.52
C ILE A 537 -48.25 -18.24 -8.04
N SER A 538 -49.53 -18.00 -7.73
CA SER A 538 -50.12 -17.81 -6.40
C SER A 538 -50.68 -19.11 -5.81
N GLY A 539 -50.41 -19.35 -4.51
CA GLY A 539 -51.33 -19.81 -3.45
C GLY A 539 -52.20 -21.08 -3.58
N ARG A 540 -51.96 -22.05 -2.66
CA ARG A 540 -52.93 -22.78 -1.78
C ARG A 540 -52.13 -23.81 -0.95
N GLN A 541 -52.05 -23.70 0.38
CA GLN A 541 -52.96 -24.18 1.45
C GLN A 541 -52.75 -25.65 1.91
N CYS A 542 -52.57 -25.81 3.22
CA CYS A 542 -52.96 -26.92 4.12
C CYS A 542 -52.11 -28.22 4.25
N ARG A 543 -51.46 -28.38 5.42
CA ARG A 543 -51.70 -29.38 6.52
C ARG A 543 -50.38 -29.61 7.28
N SER A 544 -50.23 -29.17 8.53
CA SER A 544 -50.57 -29.92 9.76
C SER A 544 -50.05 -31.36 9.78
N ILE A 545 -48.89 -31.57 10.41
CA ILE A 545 -48.61 -32.79 11.18
C ILE A 545 -48.04 -32.34 12.54
N LYS A 546 -48.75 -32.75 13.60
CA LYS A 546 -48.39 -32.65 15.02
C LYS A 546 -47.83 -34.00 15.48
N LYS A 547 -47.05 -33.96 16.57
CA LYS A 547 -46.53 -35.05 17.45
C LYS A 547 -45.22 -35.68 16.97
N GLN A 548 -44.21 -35.96 17.81
CA GLN A 548 -44.14 -36.23 19.25
C GLN A 548 -42.68 -35.92 19.71
N ILE A 549 -42.44 -35.03 20.68
CA ILE A 549 -42.02 -35.34 22.07
C ILE A 549 -41.32 -36.69 22.23
N LEU A 550 -40.02 -36.67 22.59
CA LEU A 550 -39.41 -37.42 23.69
C LEU A 550 -37.96 -36.91 23.92
N SER A 551 -37.66 -36.54 25.16
CA SER A 551 -36.33 -36.39 25.74
C SER A 551 -36.25 -37.28 26.99
N PRO A 552 -35.12 -37.33 27.69
CA PRO A 552 -33.97 -38.21 27.49
C PRO A 552 -33.89 -39.29 28.60
N GLU A 553 -33.00 -40.29 28.48
CA GLU A 553 -32.17 -40.84 29.58
C GLU A 553 -31.55 -42.21 29.23
N TRP A 554 -30.39 -42.46 29.88
CA TRP A 554 -29.64 -43.71 30.04
C TRP A 554 -28.78 -44.22 28.88
N PHE A 555 -27.46 -43.98 28.96
CA PHE A 555 -26.46 -45.05 29.09
C PHE A 555 -25.16 -44.49 29.69
N ILE A 556 -24.79 -44.96 30.87
CA ILE A 556 -23.50 -44.76 31.55
C ILE A 556 -22.87 -46.13 31.80
N SER A 557 -21.55 -46.16 31.58
CA SER A 557 -20.52 -47.03 32.18
C SER A 557 -20.35 -48.46 31.67
N LEU A 558 -19.15 -48.70 31.11
CA LEU A 558 -18.19 -49.63 31.71
C LEU A 558 -16.80 -49.44 31.09
N CYS A 559 -15.82 -49.07 31.91
CA CYS A 559 -14.56 -49.81 32.14
C CYS A 559 -13.41 -48.88 32.59
N CYS A 560 -13.06 -49.00 33.88
CA CYS A 560 -11.76 -48.62 34.43
C CYS A 560 -11.05 -49.84 35.04
N GLY A 561 -9.81 -50.05 34.60
CA GLY A 561 -8.65 -50.56 35.37
C GLY A 561 -8.42 -52.08 35.49
N PRO A 562 -7.20 -52.54 35.91
CA PRO A 562 -6.01 -51.78 36.32
C PRO A 562 -4.63 -52.29 35.76
N GLN A 563 -3.57 -51.58 36.19
CA GLN A 563 -2.12 -51.73 35.96
C GLN A 563 -1.49 -53.10 36.27
N ALA A 564 -0.33 -53.40 35.63
CA ALA A 564 0.80 -54.11 36.24
C ALA A 564 2.16 -53.76 35.59
N HIS A 565 3.16 -53.51 36.44
CA HIS A 565 4.59 -53.31 36.19
C HIS A 565 5.36 -54.60 35.89
N LYS A 566 6.51 -54.47 35.19
CA LYS A 566 7.81 -55.20 35.24
C LYS A 566 8.72 -54.49 34.22
N ASP A 567 9.95 -54.02 34.46
CA ASP A 567 10.90 -53.96 35.57
C ASP A 567 11.61 -52.59 35.55
#